data_AF-A0A2S9F0D6-F1
#
_entry.id   AF-A0A2S9F0D6-F1
#
_cell.length_a   1.000
_cell.length_b   1.000
_cell.length_c   1.000
_cell.angle_alpha   90.00
_cell.angle_beta   90.00
_cell.angle_gamma   90.00
#
_symmetry.space_group_name_H-M   'P 1'
#
loop_
_entity.id
_entity.type
_entity.pdbx_description
1 polymer ?
#
loop_
_entity_poly.entity_id
_entity_poly.type
_entity_poly.pdbx_seq_one_letter_code
_entity_poly.pdbx_strand_id
1 'polypeptide(L)' 'MPRQYPPEFRQRALRLLQTTMEGSEVSEFEAIRLVATKLSISEESVRRWRRKA' A
#
# COMPACT_ATOMS: atom_id res chain seq x y z
N MET A 1 -14.08 -12.15 9.85
CA MET A 1 -13.58 -11.06 10.71
C MET A 1 -12.97 -9.98 9.84
N PRO A 2 -13.33 -8.69 9.96
CA PRO A 2 -12.51 -7.66 9.35
C PRO A 2 -11.17 -7.70 10.06
N ARG A 3 -10.12 -8.18 9.40
CA ARG A 3 -8.73 -7.98 9.84
C ARG A 3 -8.48 -6.46 9.76
N GLN A 4 -8.85 -5.75 10.82
CA GLN A 4 -8.59 -4.33 10.92
C GLN A 4 -7.08 -4.16 11.07
N TYR A 5 -6.44 -3.71 10.00
CA TYR A 5 -5.03 -3.36 10.06
C TYR A 5 -4.85 -2.14 11.00
N PRO A 6 -3.93 -2.21 11.97
CA PRO A 6 -3.63 -1.09 12.84
C PRO A 6 -3.32 0.19 12.03
N PRO A 7 -3.66 1.39 12.53
CA PRO A 7 -3.39 2.64 11.83
C PRO A 7 -1.89 2.80 11.49
N GLU A 8 -1.00 2.40 12.39
CA GLU A 8 0.46 2.43 12.17
C GLU A 8 0.87 1.54 11.01
N PHE A 9 0.27 0.36 10.87
CA PHE A 9 0.53 -0.55 9.76
C PHE A 9 0.09 0.09 8.43
N ARG A 10 -1.08 0.72 8.41
CA ARG A 10 -1.60 1.43 7.22
C ARG A 10 -0.67 2.58 6.82
N GLN A 11 -0.23 3.38 7.77
CA GLN A 11 0.72 4.47 7.52
C GLN A 11 2.07 3.96 7.01
N ARG A 12 2.57 2.85 7.56
CA ARG A 12 3.80 2.21 7.07
C ARG A 12 3.65 1.69 5.64
N ALA A 13 2.50 1.09 5.31
CA ALA A 13 2.20 0.64 3.95
C ALA A 13 2.15 1.81 2.96
N LEU A 14 1.51 2.93 3.33
CA LEU A 14 1.43 4.13 2.49
C LEU A 14 2.80 4.80 2.30
N ARG A 15 3.64 4.87 3.34
CA ARG A 15 5.01 5.36 3.21
C ARG A 15 5.82 4.49 2.26
N LEU A 16 5.71 3.17 2.39
CA LEU A 16 6.40 2.24 1.50
C LEU A 16 5.92 2.38 0.05
N LEU A 17 4.62 2.58 -0.17
CA LEU A 17 4.04 2.88 -1.49
C LEU A 17 4.66 4.15 -2.08
N GLN A 18 4.72 5.23 -1.30
CA GLN A 18 5.30 6.49 -1.75
C GLN A 18 6.77 6.31 -2.16
N THR A 19 7.59 5.67 -1.30
CA THR A 19 8.99 5.38 -1.62
C THR A 19 9.15 4.50 -2.87
N THR A 20 8.22 3.56 -3.10
CA THR A 20 8.26 2.69 -4.28
C THR A 20 7.95 3.46 -5.56
N MET A 21 7.06 4.45 -5.49
CA MET A 21 6.75 5.33 -6.63
C MET A 21 7.81 6.40 -6.87
N GLU A 22 8.51 6.87 -5.83
CA GLU A 22 9.57 7.87 -5.95
C GLU A 22 10.89 7.25 -6.43
N GLY A 23 11.21 6.03 -5.98
CA GLY A 23 12.45 5.34 -6.31
C GLY A 23 12.40 4.54 -7.61
N SER A 24 11.27 4.50 -8.29
CA SER A 24 11.10 3.74 -9.54
C SER A 24 10.05 4.42 -10.42
N GLU A 25 10.28 4.49 -11.73
CA GLU A 25 9.31 5.00 -12.72
C GLU A 25 8.15 4.01 -12.94
N VAL A 26 7.66 3.40 -11.87
CA VAL A 26 6.57 2.43 -11.89
C VAL A 26 5.23 3.15 -11.72
N SER A 27 4.20 2.67 -12.42
CA SER A 27 2.85 3.20 -12.27
C SER A 27 2.31 2.98 -10.85
N GLU A 28 1.34 3.80 -10.42
CA GLU A 28 0.67 3.61 -9.13
C GLU A 28 0.09 2.19 -8.99
N PHE A 29 -0.46 1.64 -10.07
CA PHE A 29 -1.02 0.28 -10.08
C PHE A 29 0.06 -0.77 -9.75
N GLU A 30 1.23 -0.65 -10.39
CA GLU A 30 2.33 -1.56 -10.16
C GLU A 30 2.92 -1.39 -8.76
N ALA A 31 3.07 -0.15 -8.28
CA ALA A 31 3.52 0.12 -6.92
C ALA A 31 2.57 -0.48 -5.86
N ILE A 32 1.24 -0.37 -6.06
CA ILE A 32 0.24 -1.00 -5.19
C ILE A 32 0.41 -2.52 -5.17
N ARG A 33 0.55 -3.15 -6.35
CA ARG A 33 0.76 -4.60 -6.48
C ARG A 33 2.02 -5.06 -5.76
N LEU A 34 3.13 -4.35 -5.93
CA LEU A 34 4.41 -4.65 -5.27
C LEU A 34 4.31 -4.56 -3.75
N VAL A 35 3.72 -3.47 -3.23
CA VAL A 35 3.55 -3.28 -1.78
C VAL A 35 2.60 -4.31 -1.18
N ALA A 36 1.48 -4.60 -1.84
CA ALA A 36 0.50 -5.58 -1.38
C ALA A 36 1.11 -6.99 -1.31
N THR A 37 1.87 -7.38 -2.36
CA THR A 37 2.61 -8.65 -2.39
C THR A 37 3.63 -8.71 -1.26
N LYS A 38 4.42 -7.64 -1.06
CA LYS A 38 5.45 -7.57 -0.03
C LYS A 38 4.90 -7.65 1.39
N LEU A 39 3.72 -7.07 1.63
CA LEU A 39 3.07 -7.06 2.93
C LEU A 39 2.11 -8.26 3.13
N SER A 40 1.95 -9.13 2.13
CA SER A 40 0.99 -10.25 2.14
C SER A 40 -0.44 -9.81 2.48
N ILE A 41 -0.87 -8.71 1.84
CA ILE A 41 -2.22 -8.13 1.99
C ILE A 41 -2.88 -7.97 0.62
N SER A 42 -4.19 -7.75 0.60
CA SER A 42 -4.92 -7.46 -0.65
C SER A 42 -4.53 -6.09 -1.22
N GLU A 43 -4.32 -6.00 -2.53
CA GLU A 43 -4.12 -4.75 -3.28
C GLU A 43 -5.25 -3.73 -3.01
N GLU A 44 -6.49 -4.21 -2.98
CA GLU A 44 -7.67 -3.39 -2.69
C GLU A 44 -7.64 -2.72 -1.31
N SER A 45 -6.93 -3.29 -0.33
CA SER A 45 -6.74 -2.63 0.97
C SER A 45 -5.81 -1.42 0.85
N VAL A 46 -4.67 -1.57 0.18
CA VAL A 46 -3.71 -0.48 -0.06
C VAL A 46 -4.36 0.62 -0.88
N ARG A 47 -5.09 0.26 -1.94
CA ARG A 47 -5.83 1.19 -2.80
C ARG A 47 -6.86 1.99 -2.03
N ARG A 48 -7.62 1.36 -1.13
CA ARG A 48 -8.59 2.06 -0.26
C ARG A 48 -7.92 3.00 0.72
N TRP A 49 -6.76 2.65 1.28
CA TRP A 49 -6.03 3.55 2.17
C TRP A 49 -5.48 4.75 1.40
N ARG A 50 -4.95 4.55 0.19
CA ARG A 50 -4.43 5.62 -0.65
C ARG A 50 -5.51 6.63 -1.05
N ARG A 51 -6.72 6.17 -1.37
CA ARG A 51 -7.86 7.06 -1.68
C ARG A 51 -8.35 7.88 -0.48
N LYS A 52 -8.09 7.43 0.75
CA LYS A 52 -8.55 8.07 1.99
C LYS A 52 -7.48 8.95 2.65
N ALA A 53 -6.24 8.88 2.19
CA ALA A 53 -5.10 9.61 2.70
C ALA A 53 -4.87 10.86 1.84
#